data_AF-A0A930Y823-F1
#
_entry.id   AF-A0A930Y823-F1
#
_cell.length_a   1.000
_cell.length_b   1.000
_cell.length_c   1.000
_cell.angle_alpha   90.00
_cell.angle_beta   90.00
_cell.angle_gamma   90.00
#
_symmetry.space_group_name_H-M   'P 1'
#
loop_
_entity.id
_entity.type
_entity.pdbx_description
1 polymer ?
#
loop_
_entity_poly.entity_id
_entity_poly.type
_entity_poly.pdbx_seq_one_letter_code
_entity_poly.pdbx_strand_id
1 'polypeptide(L)'
;MLRWRTCVVTGAGGGAGREVAVRLGRVGAGVLCVDPDPAAAERTAAEVRRSRVAAWSWQADPGDPGDRRLLAARVEDLGGAHALVLTGGDPEASADLARHLGCGTAVSCSDPARVVACVEGAGAGVAVRVTAAGPPDPDRAGSADTSR
;
A
#
# COMPACT_ATOMS: atom_id res chain seq x y z
N MET A 1 -15.12 -5.11 -2.53
CA MET A 1 -15.19 -5.77 -1.19
C MET A 1 -14.00 -6.70 -0.98
N LEU A 2 -13.06 -6.30 -0.13
CA LEU A 2 -11.76 -6.95 0.08
C LEU A 2 -11.74 -7.98 1.22
N ARG A 3 -12.90 -8.51 1.60
CA ARG A 3 -13.01 -9.49 2.70
C ARG A 3 -12.12 -10.69 2.37
N TRP A 4 -11.27 -11.08 3.32
CA TRP A 4 -10.25 -12.14 3.20
C TRP A 4 -9.01 -11.80 2.35
N ARG A 5 -8.82 -10.54 1.95
CA ARG A 5 -7.62 -10.09 1.22
C ARG A 5 -6.64 -9.40 2.16
N THR A 6 -5.40 -9.88 2.18
CA THR A 6 -4.27 -9.24 2.86
C THR A 6 -3.61 -8.23 1.93
N CYS A 7 -3.52 -6.98 2.38
CA CYS A 7 -2.81 -5.90 1.71
C CYS A 7 -1.55 -5.54 2.49
N VAL A 8 -0.41 -5.44 1.81
CA VAL A 8 0.87 -5.01 2.40
C VAL A 8 1.06 -3.54 2.06
N VAL A 9 1.32 -2.70 3.05
CA VAL A 9 1.56 -1.26 2.84
C VAL A 9 2.91 -0.90 3.41
N THR A 10 3.83 -0.50 2.54
CA THR A 10 5.15 0.06 2.93
C THR A 10 5.06 1.57 3.15
N GLY A 11 5.89 2.11 4.03
CA GLY A 11 5.79 3.50 4.48
C GLY A 11 4.48 3.77 5.20
N ALA A 12 3.91 2.78 5.87
CA ALA A 12 2.61 2.88 6.54
C ALA A 12 2.65 3.76 7.80
N GLY A 13 3.81 4.15 8.28
CA GLY A 13 3.99 4.97 9.48
C GLY A 13 3.55 6.42 9.32
N GLY A 14 3.38 6.91 8.09
CA GLY A 14 3.02 8.31 7.83
C GLY A 14 2.48 8.60 6.44
N GLY A 15 2.12 9.88 6.23
CA GLY A 15 1.71 10.42 4.94
C GLY A 15 0.62 9.61 4.23
N ALA A 16 0.80 9.43 2.93
CA ALA A 16 -0.13 8.70 2.07
C ALA A 16 -0.20 7.20 2.41
N GLY A 17 0.89 6.59 2.87
CA GLY A 17 0.91 5.16 3.25
C GLY A 17 -0.05 4.87 4.40
N ARG A 18 0.00 5.67 5.47
CA ARG A 18 -0.96 5.58 6.58
C ARG A 18 -2.40 5.77 6.11
N GLU A 19 -2.65 6.79 5.29
CA GLU A 19 -3.99 7.09 4.80
C GLU A 19 -4.56 5.93 3.98
N VAL A 20 -3.76 5.36 3.07
CA VAL A 20 -4.15 4.19 2.28
C VAL A 20 -4.43 2.99 3.19
N ALA A 21 -3.55 2.69 4.16
CA ALA A 21 -3.74 1.57 5.08
C ALA A 21 -5.08 1.66 5.83
N VAL A 22 -5.40 2.83 6.37
CA VAL A 22 -6.67 3.07 7.08
C VAL A 22 -7.86 2.91 6.14
N ARG A 23 -7.79 3.45 4.91
CA ARG A 23 -8.88 3.31 3.93
C ARG A 23 -9.07 1.86 3.48
N LEU A 24 -8.00 1.09 3.28
CA LEU A 24 -8.06 -0.35 2.97
C LEU A 24 -8.75 -1.13 4.09
N GLY A 25 -8.44 -0.80 5.35
CA GLY A 25 -9.14 -1.39 6.51
C GLY A 25 -10.64 -1.10 6.50
N ARG A 26 -11.04 0.13 6.17
CA ARG A 26 -12.46 0.54 6.10
C ARG A 26 -13.25 -0.21 5.04
N VAL A 27 -12.62 -0.63 3.94
CA VAL A 27 -13.27 -1.44 2.89
C VAL A 27 -13.17 -2.96 3.14
N GLY A 28 -12.65 -3.35 4.32
CA GLY A 28 -12.68 -4.73 4.81
C GLY A 28 -11.42 -5.56 4.54
N ALA A 29 -10.32 -4.95 4.11
CA ALA A 29 -9.05 -5.66 3.90
C ALA A 29 -8.32 -5.92 5.22
N GLY A 30 -7.63 -7.06 5.30
CA GLY A 30 -6.56 -7.24 6.29
C GLY A 30 -5.32 -6.45 5.86
N VAL A 31 -4.62 -5.80 6.79
CA VAL A 31 -3.49 -4.92 6.43
C VAL A 31 -2.23 -5.24 7.22
N LEU A 32 -1.12 -5.51 6.52
CA LEU A 32 0.22 -5.52 7.09
C LEU A 32 0.85 -4.13 6.89
N CYS A 33 0.97 -3.38 7.99
CA CYS A 33 1.57 -2.06 8.02
C CYS A 33 3.08 -2.20 8.20
N VAL A 34 3.85 -1.78 7.20
CA VAL A 34 5.31 -1.89 7.16
C VAL A 34 5.94 -0.51 7.20
N ASP A 35 6.87 -0.31 8.12
CA ASP A 35 7.64 0.93 8.23
C ASP A 35 8.99 0.69 8.94
N PRO A 36 10.06 1.44 8.64
CA PRO A 36 11.29 1.40 9.41
C PRO A 36 11.10 1.80 10.88
N ASP A 37 10.13 2.69 11.19
CA ASP A 37 9.74 3.00 12.57
C ASP A 37 8.65 2.01 13.06
N PRO A 38 9.00 1.05 13.94
CA PRO A 38 8.04 0.05 14.43
C PRO A 38 6.88 0.70 15.21
N ALA A 39 7.11 1.80 15.91
CA ALA A 39 6.06 2.50 16.64
C ALA A 39 5.10 3.19 15.68
N ALA A 40 5.59 3.74 14.57
CA ALA A 40 4.75 4.31 13.52
C ALA A 40 3.90 3.24 12.83
N ALA A 41 4.50 2.10 12.47
CA ALA A 41 3.77 0.97 11.89
C ALA A 41 2.66 0.47 12.83
N GLU A 42 2.94 0.32 14.13
CA GLU A 42 1.95 -0.14 15.11
C GLU A 42 0.83 0.87 15.35
N ARG A 43 1.12 2.18 15.38
CA ARG A 43 0.09 3.22 15.47
C ARG A 43 -0.91 3.11 14.31
N THR A 44 -0.41 2.91 13.09
CA THR A 44 -1.27 2.73 11.91
C THR A 44 -2.05 1.41 11.98
N ALA A 45 -1.40 0.30 12.34
CA ALA A 45 -2.09 -0.99 12.48
C ALA A 45 -3.21 -0.93 13.53
N ALA A 46 -2.97 -0.29 14.68
CA ALA A 46 -3.97 -0.08 15.71
C ALA A 46 -5.17 0.75 15.18
N GLU A 47 -4.91 1.76 14.35
CA GLU A 47 -5.98 2.53 13.71
C GLU A 47 -6.79 1.68 12.72
N VAL A 48 -6.13 0.86 11.90
CA VAL A 48 -6.79 -0.08 10.97
C VAL A 48 -7.67 -1.09 11.73
N ARG A 49 -7.22 -1.64 12.86
CA ARG A 49 -8.01 -2.59 13.67
C ARG A 49 -9.35 -1.99 14.14
N ARG A 50 -9.48 -0.67 14.23
CA ARG A 50 -10.76 0.00 14.57
C ARG A 50 -11.85 -0.25 13.53
N SER A 51 -11.47 -0.65 12.30
CA SER A 51 -12.39 -1.09 11.25
C SER A 51 -12.84 -2.55 11.39
N ARG A 52 -12.46 -3.24 12.49
CA ARG A 52 -12.80 -4.65 12.78
C ARG A 52 -12.28 -5.65 11.74
N VAL A 53 -11.09 -5.37 11.23
CA VAL A 53 -10.33 -6.23 10.32
C VAL A 53 -9.01 -6.64 10.96
N ALA A 54 -8.36 -7.67 10.41
CA ALA A 54 -7.01 -8.03 10.84
C ALA A 54 -6.01 -6.92 10.45
N ALA A 55 -5.15 -6.52 11.38
CA ALA A 55 -4.04 -5.65 11.05
C ALA A 55 -2.80 -5.99 11.86
N TRP A 56 -1.67 -6.05 11.18
CA TRP A 56 -0.36 -6.38 11.73
C TRP A 56 0.59 -5.22 11.48
N SER A 57 1.57 -5.07 12.35
CA SER A 57 2.72 -4.18 12.15
C SER A 57 3.97 -5.02 11.90
N TRP A 58 4.87 -4.51 11.07
CA TRP A 58 6.16 -5.13 10.81
C TRP A 58 7.22 -4.05 10.57
N GLN A 59 8.35 -4.18 11.25
CA GLN A 59 9.49 -3.31 11.02
C GLN A 59 10.27 -3.83 9.82
N ALA A 60 10.40 -3.02 8.79
CA ALA A 60 11.30 -3.30 7.67
C ALA A 60 11.64 -2.01 6.93
N ASP A 61 12.89 -1.91 6.48
CA ASP A 61 13.33 -0.97 5.46
C ASP A 61 13.25 -1.63 4.07
N PRO A 62 12.35 -1.19 3.17
CA PRO A 62 12.31 -1.69 1.80
C PRO A 62 13.63 -1.49 1.02
N GLY A 63 14.48 -0.54 1.43
CA GLY A 63 15.82 -0.34 0.86
C GLY A 63 16.79 -1.47 1.20
N ASP A 64 16.62 -2.13 2.35
CA ASP A 64 17.50 -3.21 2.80
C ASP A 64 17.09 -4.57 2.17
N PRO A 65 17.99 -5.27 1.46
CA PRO A 65 17.67 -6.56 0.85
C PRO A 65 17.34 -7.69 1.85
N GLY A 66 17.91 -7.66 3.04
CA GLY A 66 17.61 -8.62 4.10
C GLY A 66 16.18 -8.45 4.62
N ASP A 67 15.81 -7.21 4.91
CA ASP A 67 14.45 -6.85 5.34
C ASP A 67 13.40 -7.19 4.29
N ARG A 68 13.68 -6.99 3.00
CA ARG A 68 12.75 -7.41 1.92
C ARG A 68 12.50 -8.91 1.93
N ARG A 69 13.54 -9.74 2.14
CA ARG A 69 13.39 -11.21 2.20
C ARG A 69 12.59 -11.64 3.43
N LEU A 70 12.87 -11.06 4.59
CA LEU A 70 12.14 -11.35 5.82
C LEU A 70 10.68 -10.89 5.73
N LEU A 71 10.43 -9.73 5.14
CA LEU A 71 9.08 -9.24 4.86
C LEU A 71 8.33 -10.18 3.91
N ALA A 72 8.97 -10.68 2.86
CA ALA A 72 8.36 -11.64 1.94
C ALA A 72 7.93 -12.92 2.66
N ALA A 73 8.83 -13.53 3.43
CA ALA A 73 8.52 -14.70 4.25
C ALA A 73 7.37 -14.41 5.23
N ARG A 74 7.38 -13.23 5.88
CA ARG A 74 6.30 -12.83 6.78
C ARG A 74 4.96 -12.73 6.07
N VAL A 75 4.93 -12.23 4.83
CA VAL A 75 3.71 -12.14 4.03
C VAL A 75 3.22 -13.53 3.62
N GLU A 76 4.13 -14.45 3.29
CA GLU A 76 3.80 -15.84 3.03
C GLU A 76 3.15 -16.52 4.25
N ASP A 77 3.68 -16.30 5.46
CA ASP A 77 3.08 -16.78 6.71
C ASP A 77 1.64 -16.26 6.93
N LEU A 78 1.32 -15.10 6.37
CA LEU A 78 -0.01 -14.48 6.43
C LEU A 78 -0.95 -14.96 5.29
N GLY A 79 -0.50 -15.92 4.48
CA GLY A 79 -1.26 -16.46 3.34
C GLY A 79 -1.06 -15.70 2.03
N GLY A 80 -0.02 -14.87 1.93
CA GLY A 80 0.35 -14.12 0.73
C GLY A 80 -0.25 -12.72 0.63
N ALA A 81 0.25 -11.93 -0.33
CA ALA A 81 -0.24 -10.58 -0.61
C ALA A 81 -1.25 -10.59 -1.76
N HIS A 82 -2.42 -10.01 -1.53
CA HIS A 82 -3.36 -9.70 -2.61
C HIS A 82 -3.01 -8.38 -3.29
N ALA A 83 -2.47 -7.44 -2.52
CA ALA A 83 -2.00 -6.17 -2.99
C ALA A 83 -0.77 -5.72 -2.19
N LEU A 84 0.16 -5.10 -2.89
CA LEU A 84 1.31 -4.41 -2.31
C LEU A 84 1.19 -2.91 -2.62
N VAL A 85 1.24 -2.07 -1.60
CA VAL A 85 1.27 -0.61 -1.73
C VAL A 85 2.66 -0.12 -1.36
N LEU A 86 3.31 0.52 -2.33
CA LEU A 86 4.67 1.03 -2.23
C LEU A 86 4.65 2.54 -2.04
N THR A 87 5.12 3.04 -0.90
CA THR A 87 5.18 4.48 -0.65
C THR A 87 6.64 4.93 -0.65
N GLY A 88 7.02 5.73 -1.64
CA GLY A 88 8.41 6.15 -1.82
C GLY A 88 9.37 4.99 -2.09
N GLY A 89 10.64 5.19 -1.76
CA GLY A 89 11.70 4.20 -1.94
C GLY A 89 12.28 4.12 -3.35
N ASP A 90 13.38 3.39 -3.47
CA ASP A 90 14.06 3.14 -4.73
C ASP A 90 13.19 2.28 -5.67
N PRO A 91 13.10 2.61 -6.98
CA PRO A 91 12.29 1.87 -7.93
C PRO A 91 12.70 0.40 -8.10
N GLU A 92 13.98 0.09 -8.02
CA GLU A 92 14.53 -1.27 -8.16
C GLU A 92 14.25 -2.09 -6.92
N ALA A 93 14.50 -1.54 -5.72
CA ALA A 93 14.18 -2.18 -4.45
C ALA A 93 12.67 -2.50 -4.33
N SER A 94 11.84 -1.55 -4.77
CA SER A 94 10.39 -1.73 -4.85
C SER A 94 9.97 -2.83 -5.84
N ALA A 95 10.60 -2.87 -7.02
CA ALA A 95 10.34 -3.92 -8.02
C ALA A 95 10.80 -5.29 -7.51
N ASP A 96 11.89 -5.32 -6.75
CA ASP A 96 12.40 -6.52 -6.10
C ASP A 96 11.43 -7.06 -5.05
N LEU A 97 10.88 -6.20 -4.20
CA LEU A 97 9.84 -6.60 -3.25
C LEU A 97 8.57 -7.10 -3.96
N ALA A 98 8.12 -6.39 -5.00
CA ALA A 98 6.95 -6.80 -5.78
C ALA A 98 7.14 -8.19 -6.40
N ARG A 99 8.34 -8.50 -6.90
CA ARG A 99 8.71 -9.83 -7.42
C ARG A 99 8.65 -10.91 -6.33
N HIS A 100 9.21 -10.66 -5.15
CA HIS A 100 9.14 -11.60 -4.03
C HIS A 100 7.70 -11.90 -3.61
N LEU A 101 6.83 -10.89 -3.68
CA LEU A 101 5.42 -11.02 -3.30
C LEU A 101 4.50 -11.47 -4.45
N GLY A 102 5.04 -11.82 -5.61
CA GLY A 102 4.25 -12.24 -6.79
C GLY A 102 3.31 -11.15 -7.34
N CYS A 103 3.60 -9.88 -7.08
CA CYS A 103 2.78 -8.75 -7.52
C CYS A 103 3.30 -8.20 -8.86
N GLY A 104 2.52 -8.36 -9.94
CA GLY A 104 3.00 -8.16 -11.32
C GLY A 104 2.60 -6.84 -12.00
N THR A 105 1.50 -6.22 -11.60
CA THR A 105 1.01 -4.99 -12.23
C THR A 105 1.34 -3.78 -11.37
N ALA A 106 2.21 -2.88 -11.83
CA ALA A 106 2.55 -1.64 -11.14
C ALA A 106 1.66 -0.47 -11.61
N VAL A 107 0.71 -0.04 -10.77
CA VAL A 107 -0.05 1.20 -11.02
C VAL A 107 0.60 2.34 -10.26
N SER A 108 0.88 3.46 -10.93
CA SER A 108 1.34 4.69 -10.28
C SER A 108 0.14 5.58 -9.97
N CYS A 109 -0.02 6.00 -8.71
CA CYS A 109 -1.11 6.88 -8.31
C CYS A 109 -0.73 7.80 -7.15
N SER A 110 -1.14 9.06 -7.20
CA SER A 110 -0.94 10.03 -6.11
C SER A 110 -2.16 10.19 -5.20
N ASP A 111 -3.33 9.69 -5.60
CA ASP A 111 -4.58 9.81 -4.84
C ASP A 111 -4.88 8.52 -4.06
N PRO A 112 -4.89 8.56 -2.71
CA PRO A 112 -5.24 7.42 -1.86
C PRO A 112 -6.59 6.77 -2.20
N ALA A 113 -7.58 7.53 -2.69
CA ALA A 113 -8.88 6.97 -3.09
C ALA A 113 -8.75 6.05 -4.31
N ARG A 114 -7.98 6.50 -5.32
CA ARG A 114 -7.72 5.72 -6.53
C ARG A 114 -6.87 4.48 -6.25
N VAL A 115 -5.96 4.54 -5.28
CA VAL A 115 -5.21 3.36 -4.81
C VAL A 115 -6.17 2.28 -4.32
N VAL A 116 -7.11 2.65 -3.44
CA VAL A 116 -8.11 1.70 -2.92
C VAL A 116 -8.98 1.14 -4.05
N ALA A 117 -9.47 1.99 -4.96
CA ALA A 117 -10.25 1.55 -6.11
C ALA A 117 -9.47 0.57 -7.02
N CYS A 118 -8.17 0.81 -7.24
CA CYS A 118 -7.30 -0.12 -7.96
C CYS A 118 -7.17 -1.46 -7.25
N VAL A 119 -6.94 -1.45 -5.94
CA VAL A 119 -6.84 -2.68 -5.14
C VAL A 119 -8.16 -3.46 -5.15
N GLU A 120 -9.29 -2.77 -5.08
CA GLU A 120 -10.62 -3.40 -5.14
C GLU A 120 -10.94 -4.01 -6.51
N GLY A 121 -10.60 -3.31 -7.59
CA GLY A 121 -10.82 -3.78 -8.96
C GLY A 121 -9.81 -4.83 -9.43
N ALA A 122 -8.62 -4.86 -8.84
CA ALA A 122 -7.61 -5.85 -9.14
C ALA A 122 -7.94 -7.21 -8.49
N GLY A 123 -7.65 -8.30 -9.21
CA GLY A 123 -7.60 -9.65 -8.66
C GLY A 123 -6.46 -9.85 -7.65
N ALA A 124 -5.88 -11.04 -7.58
CA ALA A 124 -4.70 -11.28 -6.74
C ALA A 124 -3.42 -10.74 -7.41
N GLY A 125 -2.48 -10.20 -6.61
CA GLY A 125 -1.12 -9.87 -7.06
C GLY A 125 -0.94 -8.52 -7.75
N VAL A 126 -1.55 -7.44 -7.23
CA VAL A 126 -1.33 -6.08 -7.73
C VAL A 126 -0.29 -5.31 -6.89
N ALA A 127 0.59 -4.55 -7.54
CA ALA A 127 1.46 -3.59 -6.87
C ALA A 127 1.00 -2.16 -7.22
N VAL A 128 0.75 -1.32 -6.22
CA VAL A 128 0.41 0.09 -6.43
C VAL A 128 1.52 0.94 -5.84
N ARG A 129 2.20 1.71 -6.69
CA ARG A 129 3.18 2.69 -6.24
C ARG A 129 2.47 4.02 -6.01
N VAL A 130 2.54 4.47 -4.76
CA VAL A 130 2.09 5.79 -4.35
C VAL A 130 3.23 6.77 -4.61
N THR A 131 3.07 7.57 -5.65
CA THR A 131 3.98 8.68 -5.92
C THR A 131 3.49 9.90 -5.17
N ALA A 132 4.41 10.67 -4.57
CA ALA A 132 4.08 12.03 -4.15
C ALA A 132 3.44 12.75 -5.34
N ALA A 133 2.37 13.51 -5.12
CA ALA A 133 1.87 14.40 -6.15
C ALA A 133 3.07 15.23 -6.63
N GLY A 134 3.41 15.15 -7.91
CA GLY A 134 4.30 16.14 -8.51
C GLY A 134 3.72 17.54 -8.27
N PRO A 135 4.50 18.61 -8.52
CA PRO A 135 3.91 19.95 -8.54
C PRO A 135 2.62 19.90 -9.40
N PRO A 136 1.55 20.60 -8.98
CA PRO A 136 0.29 20.57 -9.73
C PRO A 136 0.59 20.85 -11.20
N ASP A 137 0.18 19.93 -12.06
CA ASP A 137 0.29 20.08 -13.50
C ASP A 137 -0.49 21.33 -13.89
N PRO A 138 0.17 22.41 -14.37
CA PRO A 138 -0.52 23.66 -14.68
C PRO A 138 -1.57 23.47 -15.79
N ASP A 139 -1.47 22.39 -16.57
CA ASP A 139 -2.36 22.09 -17.69
C ASP A 139 -3.58 21.23 -17.30
N ARG A 140 -3.68 20.76 -16.04
CA ARG A 140 -4.85 19.97 -15.58
C ARG A 140 -6.05 20.81 -15.12
N ALA A 141 -5.94 22.14 -15.09
CA ALA A 141 -7.06 23.03 -14.86
C ALA A 141 -7.76 23.35 -16.19
N GLY A 142 -8.32 22.36 -16.88
CA GLY A 142 -8.79 22.57 -18.25
C GLY A 142 -9.66 21.50 -18.88
N SER A 143 -10.50 20.79 -18.14
CA SER A 143 -11.65 20.11 -18.76
C SER A 143 -12.75 19.81 -17.73
N ALA A 144 -13.42 20.86 -17.27
CA ALA A 144 -14.80 20.75 -16.83
C ALA A 144 -15.65 21.45 -17.90
N ASP A 145 -15.92 20.73 -18.99
CA ASP A 145 -17.07 21.01 -19.83
C ASP A 145 -18.31 20.53 -19.08
N THR A 146 -19.20 21.44 -18.74
CA THR A 146 -20.63 21.14 -18.77
C THR A 146 -21.38 22.42 -19.12
N SER A 147 -21.89 22.39 -20.34
CA SER A 147 -23.02 23.15 -20.86
C SER A 147 -24.09 23.50 -19.81
N ARG A 148 -24.47 24.77 -19.75
CA ARG A 148 -25.85 25.24 -19.59
C ARG A 148 -25.98 26.70 -20.02
#